data_AF-A0A2D6MAX3-F1
#
_entry.id   AF-A0A2D6MAX3-F1
#
_cell.length_a   1.000
_cell.length_b   1.000
_cell.length_c   1.000
_cell.angle_alpha   90.00
_cell.angle_beta   90.00
_cell.angle_gamma   90.00
#
_symmetry.space_group_name_H-M   'P 1'
#
loop_
_entity.id
_entity.type
_entity.pdbx_description
1 polymer ?
#
loop_
_entity_poly.entity_id
_entity_poly.type
_entity_poly.pdbx_seq_one_letter_code
_entity_poly.pdbx_strand_id
1 'polypeptide(L)'
;MVDKIQMLKASNLGYRPLKGGKRLGKKCGYDIYLADAASWSNRYPVKEILMIDSKKKPKTRRGEAVYRTVASLDLSKQYGAWHVDSVQVDSRYKGKKLSIRLYCFLLKTLGITIMAGTSQSIGGRYIWNSLVKQRGVVVFAKKSPYSKVIGFPNAGNKELVCKNFDLYDSDAVLYAVAS
;
A
#
# COMPACT_ATOMS: atom_id res chain seq x y z
N MET A 1 -21.56 9.95 -2.59
CA MET A 1 -20.14 9.82 -2.98
C MET A 1 -19.30 10.27 -1.81
N VAL A 2 -18.49 9.40 -1.20
CA VAL A 2 -17.63 9.77 -0.05
C VAL A 2 -16.54 10.73 -0.51
N ASP A 3 -16.34 11.81 0.27
CA ASP A 3 -15.34 12.83 0.01
C ASP A 3 -13.93 12.23 -0.05
N LYS A 4 -13.18 12.68 -1.05
CA LYS A 4 -11.81 12.21 -1.27
C LYS A 4 -10.89 12.94 -0.29
N ILE A 5 -10.12 12.19 0.50
CA ILE A 5 -9.10 12.80 1.36
C ILE A 5 -8.12 13.59 0.48
N GLN A 6 -7.97 14.88 0.78
CA GLN A 6 -6.91 15.69 0.21
C GLN A 6 -5.60 15.36 0.92
N MET A 7 -4.59 14.97 0.15
CA MET A 7 -3.23 14.76 0.65
C MET A 7 -2.30 15.80 0.07
N LEU A 8 -1.28 16.17 0.84
CA LEU A 8 -0.21 17.05 0.37
C LEU A 8 0.43 16.45 -0.89
N LYS A 9 0.53 17.27 -1.94
CA LYS A 9 1.13 16.86 -3.23
C LYS A 9 2.61 16.51 -3.09
N ALA A 10 3.30 16.95 -2.04
CA ALA A 10 4.70 16.60 -1.78
C ALA A 10 4.79 15.80 -0.47
N SER A 11 5.48 14.66 -0.54
CA SER A 11 5.92 13.93 0.66
C SER A 11 7.44 13.87 0.64
N ASN A 12 8.08 14.11 1.79
CA ASN A 12 9.52 13.95 1.95
C ASN A 12 9.74 12.94 3.07
N LEU A 13 10.10 11.71 2.69
CA LEU A 13 10.26 10.62 3.64
C LEU A 13 11.62 10.67 4.33
N GLY A 14 12.55 11.50 3.84
CA GLY A 14 13.82 11.75 4.50
C GLY A 14 14.72 10.53 4.53
N TYR A 15 15.27 10.23 5.71
CA TYR A 15 16.07 9.04 5.98
C TYR A 15 15.48 8.37 7.22
N ARG A 16 15.28 7.04 7.19
CA ARG A 16 14.77 6.26 8.32
C ARG A 16 15.75 5.16 8.72
N PRO A 17 15.84 4.81 10.02
CA PRO A 17 16.58 3.64 10.45
C PRO A 17 15.89 2.35 9.98
N LEU A 18 16.65 1.26 9.86
CA LEU A 18 16.15 -0.09 9.55
C LEU A 18 16.30 -1.06 10.74
N LYS A 19 16.43 -0.53 11.96
CA LYS A 19 16.78 -1.33 13.15
C LYS A 19 15.78 -2.48 13.32
N GLY A 20 16.30 -3.70 13.44
CA GLY A 20 15.52 -4.95 13.54
C GLY A 20 14.76 -5.37 12.27
N GLY A 21 14.83 -4.57 11.19
CA GLY A 21 14.05 -4.78 10.00
C GLY A 21 14.54 -5.96 9.13
N LYS A 22 13.62 -6.87 8.80
CA LYS A 22 13.89 -8.01 7.91
C LYS A 22 13.84 -7.58 6.44
N ARG A 23 14.90 -7.84 5.67
CA ARG A 23 14.88 -7.65 4.21
C ARG A 23 13.87 -8.62 3.58
N LEU A 24 12.91 -8.07 2.84
CA LEU A 24 11.88 -8.84 2.12
C LEU A 24 12.30 -9.15 0.68
N GLY A 25 13.10 -8.28 0.07
CA GLY A 25 13.58 -8.48 -1.30
C GLY A 25 14.00 -7.19 -1.99
N LYS A 26 13.94 -7.19 -3.32
CA LYS A 26 14.32 -6.05 -4.16
C LYS A 26 13.32 -5.87 -5.29
N LYS A 27 12.92 -4.63 -5.59
CA LYS A 27 12.05 -4.30 -6.72
C LYS A 27 12.45 -2.98 -7.36
N CYS A 28 12.58 -2.97 -8.69
CA CYS A 28 12.92 -1.77 -9.48
C CYS A 28 14.21 -1.07 -9.02
N GLY A 29 15.20 -1.84 -8.58
CA GLY A 29 16.49 -1.32 -8.12
C GLY A 29 16.51 -0.86 -6.67
N TYR A 30 15.39 -0.92 -5.95
CA TYR A 30 15.27 -0.52 -4.54
C TYR A 30 15.08 -1.75 -3.65
N ASP A 31 15.70 -1.74 -2.48
CA ASP A 31 15.55 -2.81 -1.51
C ASP A 31 14.31 -2.58 -0.63
N ILE A 32 13.61 -3.66 -0.28
CA ILE A 32 12.37 -3.62 0.48
C ILE A 32 12.60 -4.33 1.82
N TYR A 33 12.24 -3.65 2.90
CA TYR A 33 12.38 -4.11 4.28
C TYR A 33 11.04 -4.07 4.98
N LEU A 34 10.82 -5.06 5.85
CA LEU A 34 9.84 -4.98 6.91
C LEU A 34 10.53 -4.27 8.07
N ALA A 35 10.09 -3.06 8.42
CA ALA A 35 10.56 -2.36 9.60
C ALA A 35 9.87 -2.91 10.86
N ASP A 36 10.54 -2.78 12.00
CA ASP A 36 9.92 -2.98 13.30
C ASP A 36 8.88 -1.86 13.49
N ALA A 37 7.61 -2.22 13.25
CA ALA A 37 6.52 -1.30 13.48
C ALA A 37 6.41 -1.01 14.97
N ALA A 38 6.45 0.27 15.35
CA ALA A 38 5.96 0.67 16.67
C ALA A 38 4.50 0.20 16.76
N SER A 39 4.19 -0.70 17.69
CA SER A 39 2.84 -1.21 17.89
C SER A 39 1.94 -0.06 18.34
N TRP A 40 1.31 0.65 17.40
CA TRP A 40 0.34 1.71 17.72
C TRP A 40 -0.96 1.14 18.28
N SER A 41 -1.22 -0.15 18.07
CA SER A 41 -2.40 -0.82 18.62
C SER A 41 -2.02 -2.20 19.17
N ASN A 42 -2.29 -2.44 20.45
CA ASN A 42 -2.13 -3.77 21.05
C ASN A 42 -3.13 -4.82 20.52
N ARG A 43 -4.09 -4.41 19.67
CA ARG A 43 -5.18 -5.28 19.21
C ARG A 43 -4.95 -5.93 17.84
N TYR A 44 -4.11 -5.36 16.97
CA TYR A 44 -3.89 -5.91 15.63
C TYR A 44 -2.41 -5.85 15.22
N PRO A 45 -1.89 -6.90 14.55
CA PRO A 45 -0.56 -6.86 13.95
C PRO A 45 -0.45 -5.68 12.97
N VAL A 46 0.55 -4.82 13.19
CA VAL A 46 0.92 -3.73 12.30
C VAL A 46 2.24 -4.07 11.62
N LYS A 47 2.37 -3.75 10.33
CA LYS A 47 3.61 -3.88 9.56
C LYS A 47 3.91 -2.56 8.86
N GLU A 48 5.12 -2.07 9.06
CA GLU A 48 5.67 -0.97 8.27
C GLU A 48 6.60 -1.57 7.22
N ILE A 49 6.35 -1.25 5.95
CA ILE A 49 7.16 -1.70 4.82
C ILE A 49 7.88 -0.50 4.24
N LEU A 50 9.21 -0.57 4.25
CA LEU A 50 10.09 0.47 3.75
C LEU A 50 10.76 0.04 2.47
N MET A 51 10.71 0.90 1.47
CA MET A 51 11.47 0.78 0.23
C MET A 51 12.62 1.79 0.28
N ILE A 52 13.86 1.33 0.18
CA ILE A 52 15.07 2.15 0.35
C ILE A 52 15.89 2.26 -0.95
N ASP A 53 16.58 3.39 -1.10
CA ASP A 53 17.54 3.61 -2.16
C ASP A 53 18.94 3.19 -1.71
N SER A 54 19.31 1.92 -1.97
CA SER A 54 20.61 1.37 -1.61
C SER A 54 21.78 1.95 -2.42
N LYS A 55 21.52 2.71 -3.49
CA LYS A 55 22.58 3.45 -4.20
C LYS A 55 23.04 4.69 -3.44
N LYS A 56 22.25 5.18 -2.50
CA LYS A 56 22.64 6.32 -1.64
C LYS A 56 23.32 5.77 -0.40
N LYS A 57 24.50 6.32 -0.09
CA LYS A 57 25.23 5.98 1.13
C LYS A 57 24.33 6.25 2.34
N PRO A 58 24.23 5.30 3.30
CA PRO A 58 23.52 5.54 4.55
C PRO A 58 24.17 6.72 5.29
N LYS A 59 23.37 7.42 6.09
CA LYS A 59 23.85 8.47 6.98
C LYS A 59 23.83 7.95 8.41
N THR A 60 24.64 8.53 9.28
CA THR A 60 24.55 8.27 10.72
C THR A 60 23.73 9.39 11.38
N ARG A 61 22.73 9.02 12.18
CA ARG A 61 21.96 9.95 13.02
C ARG A 61 21.80 9.35 14.40
N ARG A 62 22.17 10.10 15.44
CA ARG A 62 22.11 9.65 16.85
C ARG A 62 22.76 8.26 17.07
N GLY A 63 23.89 8.01 16.41
CA GLY A 63 24.61 6.73 16.48
C GLY A 63 24.04 5.60 15.62
N GLU A 64 22.93 5.81 14.90
CA GLU A 64 22.28 4.77 14.09
C GLU A 64 22.40 5.05 12.59
N ALA A 65 22.57 3.96 11.81
CA ALA A 65 22.55 4.04 10.35
C ALA A 65 21.11 4.26 9.84
N VAL A 66 20.90 5.36 9.13
CA VAL A 66 19.64 5.73 8.49
C VAL A 66 19.77 5.70 6.97
N TYR A 67 18.75 5.18 6.32
CA TYR A 67 18.72 4.90 4.89
C TYR A 67 17.74 5.82 4.18
N ARG A 68 18.04 6.17 2.93
CA ARG A 68 17.18 7.03 2.13
C ARG A 68 15.89 6.27 1.79
N THR A 69 14.79 6.67 2.40
CA THR A 69 13.48 6.05 2.17
C THR A 69 12.84 6.63 0.91
N VAL A 70 12.37 5.73 0.05
CA VAL A 70 11.78 6.01 -1.25
C VAL A 70 10.26 5.90 -1.19
N ALA A 71 9.76 4.87 -0.52
CA ALA A 71 8.35 4.68 -0.24
C ALA A 71 8.17 4.04 1.13
N SER A 72 7.05 4.34 1.78
CA SER A 72 6.59 3.69 3.00
C SER A 72 5.16 3.20 2.80
N LEU A 73 4.86 2.05 3.39
CA LEU A 73 3.54 1.46 3.38
C LEU A 73 3.25 0.88 4.76
N ASP A 74 2.17 1.37 5.36
CA ASP A 74 1.70 0.94 6.67
C ASP A 74 0.49 0.02 6.48
N LEU A 75 0.56 -1.16 7.09
CA LEU A 75 -0.45 -2.20 7.00
C LEU A 75 -0.93 -2.62 8.38
N SER A 76 -2.24 -2.77 8.55
CA SER A 76 -2.86 -3.38 9.72
C SER A 76 -3.61 -4.65 9.33
N LYS A 77 -3.62 -5.67 10.18
CA LYS A 77 -4.36 -6.90 9.90
C LYS A 77 -5.85 -6.71 10.23
N GLN A 78 -6.73 -6.86 9.24
CA GLN A 78 -8.18 -6.76 9.42
C GLN A 78 -8.90 -7.78 8.51
N TYR A 79 -9.97 -8.41 9.01
CA TYR A 79 -10.80 -9.34 8.24
C TYR A 79 -10.04 -10.43 7.46
N GLY A 80 -8.94 -10.95 8.02
CA GLY A 80 -8.09 -11.93 7.35
C GLY A 80 -7.17 -11.37 6.25
N ALA A 81 -7.26 -10.08 5.93
CA ALA A 81 -6.44 -9.36 4.94
C ALA A 81 -5.51 -8.32 5.61
N TRP A 82 -4.60 -7.74 4.83
CA TRP A 82 -3.77 -6.61 5.25
C TRP A 82 -4.38 -5.31 4.74
N HIS A 83 -5.03 -4.58 5.64
CA HIS A 83 -5.60 -3.26 5.39
C HIS A 83 -4.47 -2.25 5.17
N VAL A 84 -4.58 -1.46 4.10
CA VAL A 84 -3.68 -0.35 3.82
C VAL A 84 -4.09 0.87 4.62
N ASP A 85 -3.29 1.22 5.62
CA ASP A 85 -3.52 2.42 6.42
C ASP A 85 -2.94 3.66 5.73
N SER A 86 -1.73 3.54 5.18
CA SER A 86 -1.04 4.66 4.54
C SER A 86 -0.04 4.18 3.51
N VAL A 87 0.04 4.88 2.37
CA VAL A 87 1.09 4.69 1.37
C VAL A 87 1.65 6.03 0.96
N GLN A 88 2.98 6.17 1.07
CA GLN A 88 3.67 7.40 0.70
C GLN A 88 4.85 7.09 -0.21
N VAL A 89 5.09 7.98 -1.17
CA VAL A 89 6.24 7.94 -2.07
C VAL A 89 6.90 9.30 -2.03
N ASP A 90 8.18 9.32 -1.69
CA ASP A 90 8.99 10.54 -1.62
C ASP A 90 8.94 11.27 -2.97
N SER A 91 8.73 12.59 -2.93
CA SER A 91 8.47 13.42 -4.11
C SER A 91 9.56 13.31 -5.17
N ARG A 92 10.81 13.08 -4.76
CA ARG A 92 11.97 12.92 -5.65
C ARG A 92 11.93 11.64 -6.49
N TYR A 93 11.07 10.70 -6.12
CA TYR A 93 10.94 9.39 -6.74
C TYR A 93 9.55 9.16 -7.38
N LYS A 94 8.74 10.22 -7.51
CA LYS A 94 7.46 10.20 -8.21
C LYS A 94 7.63 9.90 -9.70
N GLY A 95 6.52 9.55 -10.37
CA GLY A 95 6.49 9.19 -11.79
C GLY A 95 6.86 7.73 -12.09
N LYS A 96 7.51 7.01 -11.16
CA LYS A 96 7.95 5.61 -11.36
C LYS A 96 6.91 4.55 -11.00
N LYS A 97 5.68 4.96 -10.62
CA LYS A 97 4.59 4.07 -10.16
C LYS A 97 5.02 3.13 -9.02
N LEU A 98 5.83 3.64 -8.08
CA LEU A 98 6.43 2.81 -7.02
C LEU A 98 5.41 2.21 -6.06
N SER A 99 4.34 2.93 -5.72
CA SER A 99 3.26 2.39 -4.88
C SER A 99 2.60 1.16 -5.51
N ILE A 100 2.21 1.24 -6.79
CA ILE A 100 1.62 0.11 -7.53
C ILE A 100 2.60 -1.08 -7.57
N ARG A 101 3.88 -0.81 -7.84
CA ARG A 101 4.93 -1.84 -7.88
C ARG A 101 5.18 -2.48 -6.52
N LEU A 102 5.08 -1.71 -5.44
CA LEU A 102 5.19 -2.20 -4.07
C LEU A 102 4.00 -3.12 -3.75
N TYR A 103 2.78 -2.73 -4.10
CA TYR A 103 1.60 -3.59 -3.89
C TYR A 103 1.73 -4.90 -4.67
N CYS A 104 2.12 -4.85 -5.95
CA CYS A 104 2.38 -6.05 -6.73
C CYS A 104 3.48 -6.94 -6.12
N PHE A 105 4.52 -6.34 -5.54
CA PHE A 105 5.57 -7.10 -4.85
C PHE A 105 4.99 -7.87 -3.67
N LEU A 106 4.17 -7.22 -2.84
CA LEU A 106 3.58 -7.84 -1.67
C LEU A 106 2.58 -8.94 -2.03
N LEU A 107 1.68 -8.67 -2.97
CA LEU A 107 0.70 -9.66 -3.46
C LEU A 107 1.41 -10.91 -3.97
N LYS A 108 2.39 -10.75 -4.87
CA LYS A 108 2.98 -11.87 -5.61
C LYS A 108 4.14 -12.56 -4.90
N THR A 109 4.95 -11.80 -4.16
CA THR A 109 6.17 -12.34 -3.54
C THR A 109 5.89 -12.83 -2.13
N LEU A 110 5.01 -12.14 -1.39
CA LEU A 110 4.66 -12.54 -0.03
C LEU A 110 3.35 -13.32 0.04
N GLY A 111 2.61 -13.43 -1.07
CA GLY A 111 1.33 -14.15 -1.12
C GLY A 111 0.26 -13.53 -0.22
N ILE A 112 0.38 -12.24 0.12
CA ILE A 112 -0.56 -11.60 1.04
C ILE A 112 -1.76 -11.03 0.30
N THR A 113 -2.94 -11.10 0.92
CA THR A 113 -4.13 -10.36 0.49
C THR A 113 -4.08 -8.95 1.02
N ILE A 114 -4.25 -7.96 0.14
CA ILE A 114 -4.30 -6.54 0.52
C ILE A 114 -5.75 -6.07 0.47
N MET A 115 -6.16 -5.34 1.50
CA MET A 115 -7.46 -4.69 1.61
C MET A 115 -7.28 -3.17 1.55
N ALA A 116 -8.18 -2.50 0.85
CA ALA A 116 -8.13 -1.05 0.75
C ALA A 116 -8.49 -0.36 2.06
N GLY A 117 -7.88 0.81 2.27
CA GLY A 117 -8.28 1.75 3.31
C GLY A 117 -9.75 2.13 3.20
N THR A 118 -10.42 2.28 4.34
CA THR A 118 -11.80 2.80 4.44
C THR A 118 -11.93 4.25 3.95
N SER A 119 -10.83 5.02 4.00
CA SER A 119 -10.79 6.38 3.46
C SER A 119 -9.68 6.52 2.43
N GLN A 120 -10.05 6.76 1.16
CA GLN A 120 -9.12 6.77 0.05
C GLN A 120 -8.96 8.16 -0.55
N SER A 121 -7.70 8.60 -0.66
CA SER A 121 -7.34 9.76 -1.46
C SER A 121 -7.51 9.48 -2.96
N ILE A 122 -7.49 10.53 -3.79
CA ILE A 122 -7.46 10.42 -5.26
C ILE A 122 -6.31 9.48 -5.70
N GLY A 123 -5.16 9.58 -5.04
CA GLY A 123 -4.01 8.72 -5.32
C GLY A 123 -4.26 7.25 -4.95
N GLY A 124 -4.93 6.99 -3.83
CA GLY A 124 -5.35 5.65 -3.43
C GLY A 124 -6.26 4.99 -4.46
N ARG A 125 -7.32 5.70 -4.89
CA ARG A 125 -8.25 5.19 -5.92
C ARG A 125 -7.55 4.90 -7.25
N TYR A 126 -6.60 5.74 -7.64
CA TYR A 126 -5.77 5.52 -8.84
C TYR A 126 -4.90 4.26 -8.73
N ILE A 127 -4.35 3.95 -7.55
CA ILE A 127 -3.58 2.72 -7.32
C ILE A 127 -4.45 1.50 -7.58
N TRP A 128 -5.65 1.45 -7.00
CA TRP A 128 -6.60 0.35 -7.20
C TRP A 128 -7.04 0.22 -8.66
N ASN A 129 -7.32 1.33 -9.34
CA ASN A 129 -7.62 1.34 -10.78
C ASN A 129 -6.45 0.85 -11.65
N SER A 130 -5.22 1.00 -11.16
CA SER A 130 -4.02 0.50 -11.84
C SER A 130 -3.72 -0.96 -11.53
N LEU A 131 -4.11 -1.44 -10.34
CA LEU A 131 -3.90 -2.81 -9.87
C LEU A 131 -4.77 -3.81 -10.62
N VAL A 132 -6.02 -3.48 -10.90
CA VAL A 132 -6.92 -4.37 -11.67
C VAL A 132 -6.40 -4.66 -13.08
N LYS A 133 -5.53 -3.79 -13.62
CA LYS A 133 -4.88 -3.96 -14.93
C LYS A 133 -3.60 -4.80 -14.85
N GLN A 134 -3.14 -5.18 -13.66
CA GLN A 134 -1.90 -5.92 -13.50
C GLN A 134 -2.16 -7.41 -13.74
N ARG A 135 -1.42 -8.00 -14.68
CA ARG A 135 -1.44 -9.46 -14.91
C ARG A 135 -1.09 -10.18 -13.60
N GLY A 136 -1.81 -11.24 -13.25
CA GLY A 136 -1.53 -12.01 -12.04
C GLY A 136 -2.02 -11.35 -10.74
N VAL A 137 -2.95 -10.40 -10.84
CA VAL A 137 -3.62 -9.76 -9.70
C VAL A 137 -5.12 -9.77 -9.98
N VAL A 138 -5.91 -10.27 -9.04
CA VAL A 138 -7.37 -10.19 -9.07
C VAL A 138 -7.81 -9.17 -8.04
N VAL A 139 -8.59 -8.19 -8.49
CA VAL A 139 -9.24 -7.21 -7.62
C VAL A 139 -10.73 -7.54 -7.55
N PHE A 140 -11.26 -7.67 -6.34
CA PHE A 140 -12.68 -7.87 -6.10
C PHE A 140 -13.15 -6.96 -4.97
N ALA A 141 -14.46 -6.74 -4.93
CA ALA A 141 -15.11 -5.91 -3.92
C ALA A 141 -16.19 -6.71 -3.20
N LYS A 142 -16.45 -6.36 -1.93
CA LYS A 142 -17.60 -6.84 -1.18
C LYS A 142 -18.42 -5.64 -0.72
N LYS A 143 -19.76 -5.75 -0.75
CA LYS A 143 -20.65 -4.67 -0.29
C LYS A 143 -20.44 -4.32 1.18
N SER A 144 -20.03 -5.29 1.99
CA SER A 144 -19.54 -5.11 3.36
C SER A 144 -18.53 -6.22 3.69
N PRO A 145 -17.71 -6.09 4.76
CA PRO A 145 -16.70 -7.10 5.11
C PRO A 145 -17.27 -8.53 5.18
N TYR A 146 -18.49 -8.67 5.70
CA TYR A 146 -19.20 -9.94 5.89
C TYR A 146 -20.17 -10.29 4.76
N SER A 147 -20.42 -9.39 3.81
CA SER A 147 -21.39 -9.63 2.72
C SER A 147 -20.97 -10.80 1.84
N LYS A 148 -21.95 -11.57 1.37
CA LYS A 148 -21.75 -12.58 0.30
C LYS A 148 -21.80 -11.96 -1.10
N VAL A 149 -22.23 -10.70 -1.22
CA VAL A 149 -22.30 -9.98 -2.48
C VAL A 149 -20.90 -9.54 -2.88
N ILE A 150 -20.35 -10.22 -3.89
CA ILE A 150 -19.05 -9.94 -4.47
C ILE A 150 -19.26 -9.25 -5.82
N GLY A 151 -18.49 -8.18 -6.05
CA GLY A 151 -18.37 -7.51 -7.34
C GLY A 151 -16.96 -7.63 -7.85
N PHE A 152 -16.79 -7.73 -9.17
CA PHE A 152 -15.49 -7.62 -9.83
C PHE A 152 -15.40 -6.24 -10.50
N PRO A 153 -14.67 -5.29 -9.89
CA PRO A 153 -14.53 -3.96 -10.45
C PRO A 153 -13.83 -3.98 -11.80
N ASN A 154 -14.26 -3.10 -12.70
CA ASN A 154 -13.54 -2.82 -13.93
C ASN A 154 -12.75 -1.54 -13.80
N ALA A 155 -11.68 -1.44 -14.59
CA ALA A 155 -10.93 -0.20 -14.66
C ALA A 155 -11.75 0.90 -15.33
N GLY A 156 -11.86 2.05 -14.66
CA GLY A 156 -12.41 3.28 -15.23
C GLY A 156 -11.32 4.25 -15.67
N ASN A 157 -11.72 5.50 -15.95
CA ASN A 157 -10.82 6.57 -16.37
C ASN A 157 -9.75 6.89 -15.31
N LYS A 158 -10.15 6.98 -14.03
CA LYS A 158 -9.23 7.28 -12.89
C LYS A 158 -9.52 6.51 -11.61
N GLU A 159 -10.68 5.87 -11.51
CA GLU A 159 -11.11 5.10 -10.34
C GLU A 159 -11.83 3.83 -10.80
N LEU A 160 -11.95 2.86 -9.91
CA LEU A 160 -12.63 1.60 -10.20
C LEU A 160 -14.13 1.83 -10.28
N VAL A 161 -14.80 1.06 -11.13
CA VAL A 161 -16.26 1.09 -11.27
C VAL A 161 -16.80 -0.32 -11.13
N CYS A 162 -17.87 -0.48 -10.34
CA CYS A 162 -18.62 -1.72 -10.25
C CYS A 162 -20.09 -1.44 -10.57
N LYS A 163 -20.74 -2.38 -11.28
CA LYS A 163 -22.16 -2.27 -11.64
C LYS A 163 -23.08 -2.63 -10.48
N ASN A 164 -22.61 -3.44 -9.53
CA ASN A 164 -23.47 -4.09 -8.53
C ASN A 164 -23.71 -3.23 -7.29
N PHE A 165 -22.77 -2.35 -6.95
CA PHE A 165 -22.84 -1.42 -5.80
C PHE A 165 -21.75 -0.35 -5.91
N ASP A 166 -21.89 0.74 -5.15
CA ASP A 166 -20.87 1.78 -5.05
C ASP A 166 -19.66 1.26 -4.26
N LEU A 167 -18.50 1.23 -4.91
CA LEU A 167 -17.23 0.76 -4.34
C LEU A 167 -16.64 1.70 -3.29
N TYR A 168 -17.11 2.94 -3.28
CA TYR A 168 -16.61 4.00 -2.40
C TYR A 168 -17.66 4.40 -1.37
N ASP A 169 -18.70 3.58 -1.20
CA ASP A 169 -19.57 3.61 -0.03
C ASP A 169 -18.78 3.24 1.23
N SER A 170 -19.18 3.73 2.41
CA SER A 170 -18.43 3.54 3.67
C SER A 170 -18.30 2.09 4.08
N ASP A 171 -19.26 1.26 3.66
CA ASP A 171 -19.30 -0.16 4.00
C ASP A 171 -18.55 -1.03 2.99
N ALA A 172 -18.39 -0.55 1.75
CA ALA A 172 -17.79 -1.34 0.68
C ALA A 172 -16.29 -1.56 0.91
N VAL A 173 -15.82 -2.78 0.62
CA VAL A 173 -14.43 -3.16 0.82
C VAL A 173 -13.82 -3.70 -0.47
N LEU A 174 -12.64 -3.19 -0.82
CA LEU A 174 -11.85 -3.64 -1.95
C LEU A 174 -10.71 -4.54 -1.50
N TYR A 175 -10.52 -5.64 -2.19
CA TYR A 175 -9.46 -6.62 -1.97
C TYR A 175 -8.64 -6.82 -3.24
N ALA A 176 -7.34 -7.06 -3.07
CA ALA A 176 -6.45 -7.54 -4.12
C ALA A 176 -5.76 -8.82 -3.65
N VAL A 177 -5.72 -9.81 -4.53
CA VAL A 177 -5.04 -11.09 -4.32
C VAL A 177 -4.15 -11.41 -5.53
N ALA A 178 -3.08 -12.17 -5.31
CA ALA A 178 -2.33 -12.76 -6.41
C ALA A 178 -3.15 -13.90 -7.05
N SER A 179 -2.99 -14.09 -8.36
CA SER A 179 -3.63 -15.15 -9.15
C SER A 179 -2.61 -15.96 -9.93
#